data_AF-A0A853CMV8-F1
#
_entry.id   AF-A0A853CMV8-F1
#
_cell.length_a   1.000
_cell.length_b   1.000
_cell.length_c   1.000
_cell.angle_alpha   90.00
_cell.angle_beta   90.00
_cell.angle_gamma   90.00
#
_symmetry.space_group_name_H-M   'P 1'
#
loop_
_entity.id
_entity.type
_entity.pdbx_description
1 polymer ?
#
loop_
_entity_poly.entity_id
_entity_poly.type
_entity_poly.pdbx_seq_one_letter_code
_entity_poly.pdbx_strand_id
1 'polypeptide(L)' 'MASPGQRAGVVALGAVQVSLAAAAWTDLARRPARQVNGPKPLWALVIAVNVVGPLTYFRFGRRH' A
#
# COMPACT_ATOMS: atom_id res chain seq x y z
N MET A 1 0.37 -2.22 31.63
CA MET A 1 -0.90 -2.59 30.99
C MET A 1 -1.17 -1.59 29.88
N ALA A 2 -1.27 -2.01 28.60
CA ALA A 2 -1.65 -1.08 27.54
C ALA A 2 -3.09 -0.60 27.80
N SER A 3 -3.33 0.70 27.75
CA SER A 3 -4.67 1.25 27.98
C SER A 3 -5.62 0.83 26.86
N PRO A 4 -6.95 0.71 27.13
CA PRO A 4 -7.92 0.35 26.10
C PRO A 4 -7.85 1.24 24.84
N GLY A 5 -7.58 2.54 25.01
CA GLY A 5 -7.41 3.48 23.90
C GLY A 5 -6.15 3.20 23.05
N GLN A 6 -5.06 2.78 23.68
CA GLN A 6 -3.83 2.41 22.95
C GLN A 6 -4.04 1.14 22.12
N ARG A 7 -4.81 0.18 22.62
CA ARG A 7 -5.15 -1.07 21.91
C ARG A 7 -6.05 -0.79 20.70
N ALA A 8 -7.06 0.07 20.87
CA ALA A 8 -7.94 0.50 19.78
C ALA A 8 -7.16 1.25 18.67
N GLY A 9 -6.24 2.14 19.06
CA GLY A 9 -5.38 2.87 18.11
C GLY A 9 -4.51 1.95 17.26
N VAL A 10 -3.88 0.94 17.87
CA VAL A 10 -3.06 -0.05 17.14
C VAL A 10 -3.90 -0.85 16.14
N VAL A 11 -5.10 -1.28 16.53
CA VAL A 11 -6.01 -2.02 15.62
C VAL A 11 -6.44 -1.14 14.45
N ALA A 12 -6.81 0.12 14.71
CA ALA A 12 -7.20 1.05 13.66
C ALA A 12 -6.06 1.33 12.67
N LEU A 13 -4.86 1.57 13.16
CA LEU A 13 -3.67 1.77 12.32
C LEU A 13 -3.34 0.52 11.49
N GLY A 14 -3.42 -0.66 12.09
CA GLY A 14 -3.22 -1.93 11.39
C GLY A 14 -4.26 -2.14 10.27
N ALA A 15 -5.53 -1.84 10.55
CA ALA A 15 -6.60 -1.92 9.54
C ALA A 15 -6.33 -0.98 8.35
N VAL A 16 -5.97 0.28 8.63
CA VAL A 16 -5.60 1.26 7.59
C VAL A 16 -4.43 0.75 6.77
N GLN A 17 -3.39 0.21 7.41
CA GLN A 17 -2.21 -0.32 6.73
C GLN A 17 -2.58 -1.47 5.79
N VAL A 18 -3.38 -2.43 6.26
CA VAL A 18 -3.81 -3.59 5.46
C VAL A 18 -4.68 -3.12 4.29
N SER A 19 -5.65 -2.23 4.53
CA SER A 19 -6.49 -1.68 3.46
C SER A 19 -5.68 -0.92 2.42
N LEU A 20 -4.68 -0.13 2.84
CA LEU A 20 -3.80 0.60 1.93
C LEU A 20 -2.96 -0.34 1.06
N ALA A 21 -2.38 -1.39 1.65
CA ALA A 21 -1.62 -2.39 0.92
C ALA A 21 -2.50 -3.14 -0.08
N ALA A 22 -3.69 -3.60 0.35
CA ALA A 22 -4.65 -4.28 -0.52
C ALA A 22 -5.09 -3.40 -1.70
N ALA A 23 -5.35 -2.11 -1.44
CA ALA A 23 -5.69 -1.15 -2.48
C ALA A 23 -4.54 -0.96 -3.48
N ALA A 24 -3.30 -0.86 -3.01
CA ALA A 24 -2.12 -0.71 -3.88
C ALA A 24 -1.91 -1.95 -4.78
N TRP A 25 -2.01 -3.15 -4.22
CA TRP A 25 -1.95 -4.40 -4.99
C TRP A 25 -3.07 -4.50 -6.02
N THR A 26 -4.30 -4.16 -5.63
CA THR A 26 -5.47 -4.18 -6.52
C THR A 26 -5.32 -3.18 -7.65
N ASP A 27 -4.85 -1.96 -7.36
CA ASP A 27 -4.60 -0.92 -8.35
C ASP A 27 -3.49 -1.35 -9.33
N LEU A 28 -2.38 -1.92 -8.85
CA LEU A 28 -1.29 -2.44 -9.70
C LEU A 28 -1.75 -3.59 -10.60
N ALA A 29 -2.58 -4.50 -10.07
CA ALA A 29 -3.12 -5.61 -10.83
C ALA A 29 -4.06 -5.12 -11.96
N ARG A 30 -4.96 -4.18 -11.63
CA ARG A 30 -5.97 -3.66 -12.56
C ARG A 30 -5.42 -2.65 -13.57
N ARG A 31 -4.41 -1.85 -13.21
CA ARG A 31 -3.86 -0.84 -14.14
C ARG A 31 -3.14 -1.48 -15.31
N PRO A 32 -3.37 -1.04 -16.56
CA PRO A 32 -2.57 -1.48 -17.69
C PRO A 32 -1.12 -1.01 -17.53
N ALA A 33 -0.15 -1.81 -18.00
CA ALA A 33 1.28 -1.54 -17.80
C ALA A 33 1.73 -0.15 -18.31
N ARG A 34 1.08 0.39 -19.34
CA ARG A 34 1.33 1.74 -19.86
C ARG A 34 1.02 2.88 -18.88
N GLN A 35 0.18 2.61 -17.87
CA GLN A 35 -0.20 3.56 -16.81
C GLN A 35 0.58 3.35 -15.51
N VAL A 36 1.61 2.50 -15.55
CA VAL A 36 2.49 2.22 -14.41
C VAL A 36 3.90 2.69 -14.79
N ASN A 37 4.54 3.45 -13.92
CA ASN A 37 5.88 3.99 -14.18
C ASN A 37 6.94 2.90 -13.96
N GLY A 38 7.23 2.12 -15.01
CA GLY A 38 8.21 1.03 -14.96
C GLY A 38 7.59 -0.36 -14.79
N PRO A 39 8.40 -1.39 -14.54
CA PRO A 39 7.94 -2.78 -14.53
C PRO A 39 7.03 -3.08 -13.33
N LYS A 40 5.87 -3.70 -13.59
CA LYS A 40 4.91 -4.09 -12.55
C LYS A 40 5.52 -4.96 -11.43
N PRO A 41 6.38 -5.96 -11.71
CA PRO A 41 6.99 -6.77 -10.64
C PRO A 41 7.83 -5.95 -9.66
N LEU A 42 8.46 -4.87 -10.12
CA LEU A 42 9.21 -3.98 -9.23
C LEU A 42 8.27 -3.27 -8.26
N TRP A 43 7.15 -2.74 -8.76
CA TRP A 43 6.15 -2.12 -7.90
C TRP A 43 5.47 -3.09 -6.95
N ALA A 44 5.27 -4.34 -7.37
CA ALA A 44 4.81 -5.41 -6.50
C ALA A 44 5.76 -5.63 -5.30
N LEU A 45 7.07 -5.70 -5.56
CA LEU A 45 8.08 -5.78 -4.50
C LEU A 45 8.09 -4.54 -3.60
N VAL A 46 7.97 -3.34 -4.19
CA VAL A 46 7.90 -2.08 -3.43
C VAL A 46 6.69 -2.08 -2.49
N ILE A 47 5.50 -2.42 -2.98
CA ILE A 47 4.25 -2.47 -2.18
C ILE A 47 4.36 -3.47 -1.02
N ALA A 48 5.13 -4.55 -1.18
CA ALA A 48 5.36 -5.52 -0.11
C ALA A 48 6.15 -4.94 1.09
N VAL A 49 6.83 -3.80 0.92
CA VAL A 49 7.61 -3.15 1.98
C VAL A 49 6.71 -2.28 2.87
N ASN A 50 6.10 -2.91 3.89
CA ASN A 50 5.36 -2.23 4.96
C ASN A 50 4.38 -1.17 4.43
N VAL A 51 4.14 -0.08 5.18
CA VAL A 51 3.27 1.04 4.76
C VAL A 51 3.95 1.99 3.76
N VAL A 52 5.28 2.05 3.75
CA VAL A 52 6.06 2.94 2.88
C VAL A 52 5.93 2.53 1.41
N GLY A 53 5.88 1.23 1.15
CA GLY A 53 5.68 0.65 -0.18
C GLY A 53 4.43 1.11 -0.90
N PRO A 54 3.23 0.86 -0.35
CA PRO A 54 1.96 1.32 -0.90
C PRO A 54 1.91 2.84 -1.12
N LEU A 55 2.44 3.63 -0.18
CA LEU A 55 2.53 5.08 -0.31
C LEU A 55 3.41 5.50 -1.50
N THR A 56 4.56 4.86 -1.65
CA THR A 56 5.52 5.14 -2.74
C THR A 56 4.92 4.77 -4.09
N TYR A 57 4.25 3.62 -4.18
CA TYR A 57 3.52 3.19 -5.38
C TYR A 57 2.45 4.20 -5.78
N PHE A 58 1.63 4.64 -4.83
CA PHE A 58 0.56 5.60 -5.13
C PHE A 58 1.09 6.97 -5.55
N ARG A 59 2.26 7.39 -5.06
CA ARG A 59 2.88 8.68 -5.36
C ARG A 59 3.67 8.67 -6.68
N PHE A 60 4.42 7.61 -6.94
CA PHE A 60 5.39 7.56 -8.04
C PHE A 60 5.14 6.43 -9.04
N GLY A 61 4.45 5.36 -8.64
CA GLY A 61 4.20 4.19 -9.49
C GLY A 61 3.05 4.35 -10.47
N ARG A 62 2.14 5.29 -10.23
CA ARG A 62 1.02 5.58 -11.13
C ARG A 62 1.40 6.65 -12.14
N ARG A 63 1.04 6.42 -13.41
CA ARG A 63 1.10 7.40 -14.49
C ARG A 63 -0.33 7.83 -14.81
N HIS A 64 -0.58 9.14 -14.76
CA HIS A 64 -1.84 9.74 -15.18
C HIS A 64 -1.89 9.88 -16.71
#